data_AF-A0A3D4LUZ4-F1
#
_entry.id   AF-A0A3D4LUZ4-F1
#
_cell.length_a   1.000
_cell.length_b   1.000
_cell.length_c   1.000
_cell.angle_alpha   90.00
_cell.angle_beta   90.00
_cell.angle_gamma   90.00
#
_symmetry.space_group_name_H-M   'P 1'
#
loop_
_entity.id
_entity.type
_entity.pdbx_description
1 polymer ?
#
loop_
_entity_poly.entity_id
_entity_poly.type
_entity_poly.pdbx_seq_one_letter_code
_entity_poly.pdbx_strand_id
1 'polypeptide(L)' 'MDRFILHSEYQPTGDQPEAIDALVKGFEEGDQFQTLLGVTGSGKTFT' A
#
# COMPACT_ATOMS: atom_id res chain seq x y z
N MET A 1 11.58 18.21 -5.01
CA MET A 1 10.78 17.35 -4.13
C MET A 1 11.70 16.32 -3.55
N ASP A 2 11.64 16.13 -2.24
CA ASP A 2 12.46 15.13 -1.57
C ASP A 2 11.80 13.75 -1.73
N ARG A 3 12.63 12.72 -1.91
CA ARG A 3 12.17 11.35 -2.05
C ARG A 3 11.69 10.84 -0.69
N PHE A 4 10.50 10.26 -0.64
CA PHE A 4 10.03 9.55 0.54
C PHE A 4 10.87 8.28 0.78
N ILE A 5 11.38 8.10 1.99
CA ILE A 5 12.13 6.91 2.41
C ILE A 5 11.38 6.27 3.58
N LEU A 6 10.83 5.09 3.36
CA LEU A 6 10.18 4.31 4.41
C LEU A 6 11.23 3.62 5.28
N HIS A 7 11.19 3.86 6.60
CA HIS A 7 12.01 3.15 7.57
C HIS A 7 11.14 2.14 8.34
N SER A 8 11.48 0.86 8.22
CA SER A 8 10.79 -0.23 8.93
C SER A 8 11.75 -1.40 9.14
N GLU A 9 11.61 -2.09 10.26
CA GLU A 9 12.30 -3.36 10.54
C GLU A 9 11.60 -4.56 9.88
N TYR A 10 10.36 -4.36 9.41
CA TYR A 10 9.50 -5.39 8.86
C TYR A 10 9.30 -5.18 7.36
N GLN A 11 9.15 -6.29 6.63
CA GLN A 11 8.75 -6.27 5.23
C GLN A 11 7.23 -6.50 5.12
N PRO A 12 6.58 -6.02 4.04
CA PRO A 12 5.18 -6.36 3.78
C PRO A 12 4.99 -7.87 3.72
N THR A 13 3.95 -8.39 4.37
CA THR A 13 3.66 -9.83 4.43
C THR A 13 2.17 -10.12 4.20
N GLY A 14 1.85 -11.40 3.98
CA GLY A 14 0.47 -11.81 3.64
C GLY A 14 0.02 -11.13 2.35
N ASP A 15 -1.15 -10.53 2.37
CA ASP A 15 -1.76 -9.86 1.20
C ASP A 15 -1.28 -8.41 1.02
N GLN A 16 -0.43 -7.89 1.91
CA GLN A 16 0.05 -6.50 1.84
C GLN A 16 0.82 -6.19 0.56
N PRO A 17 1.76 -7.03 0.06
CA PRO A 17 2.48 -6.73 -1.19
C PRO A 17 1.53 -6.56 -2.38
N GLU A 18 0.55 -7.45 -2.53
CA GLU A 18 -0.43 -7.39 -3.61
C GLU A 18 -1.34 -6.16 -3.50
N ALA A 19 -1.76 -5.80 -2.28
CA ALA A 19 -2.55 -4.59 -2.05
C ALA A 19 -1.76 -3.31 -2.40
N ILE A 20 -0.47 -3.24 -2.05
CA ILE A 20 0.40 -2.12 -2.42
C ILE A 20 0.51 -2.03 -3.95
N ASP A 21 0.83 -3.14 -4.62
CA ASP A 21 1.00 -3.17 -6.08
C ASP A 21 -0.27 -2.74 -6.81
N ALA A 22 -1.45 -3.21 -6.36
CA ALA A 22 -2.73 -2.84 -6.95
C ALA A 22 -3.02 -1.34 -6.79
N LEU A 23 -2.79 -0.77 -5.60
CA LEU A 23 -3.03 0.65 -5.33
C LEU A 23 -2.08 1.56 -6.12
N VAL A 24 -0.80 1.20 -6.17
CA VAL A 24 0.21 1.93 -6.95
C VAL A 24 -0.14 1.89 -8.43
N LYS A 25 -0.49 0.72 -8.96
CA LYS A 25 -0.88 0.59 -10.36
C LYS A 25 -2.10 1.43 -10.69
N GLY A 26 -3.17 1.36 -9.91
CA GLY A 26 -4.36 2.19 -10.14
C GLY A 26 -4.05 3.69 -10.09
N PHE A 27 -3.12 4.10 -9.21
CA PHE A 27 -2.68 5.49 -9.13
C PHE A 27 -1.93 5.92 -10.40
N GLU A 28 -1.03 5.08 -10.90
CA GLU A 28 -0.29 5.32 -12.15
C GLU A 28 -1.21 5.32 -13.39
N GLU A 29 -2.28 4.51 -13.39
CA GLU A 29 -3.30 4.45 -14.44
C GLU A 29 -4.28 5.65 -14.40
N GLY A 30 -4.25 6.45 -13.32
CA GLY A 30 -5.06 7.65 -13.17
C GLY A 30 -6.42 7.43 -12.51
N ASP A 31 -6.59 6.32 -11.79
CA ASP A 31 -7.82 6.03 -11.05
C ASP A 31 -8.04 7.07 -9.95
N GLN A 32 -9.14 7.83 -10.07
CA GLN A 32 -9.46 8.91 -9.14
C GLN A 32 -9.91 8.40 -7.77
N PHE A 33 -10.49 7.19 -7.71
CA PHE A 33 -11.06 6.62 -6.49
C PHE A 33 -10.63 5.17 -6.35
N GLN A 34 -10.02 4.84 -5.22
CA GLN A 34 -9.61 3.48 -4.87
C GLN A 34 -9.99 3.18 -3.43
N THR A 35 -10.28 1.91 -3.12
CA THR A 35 -10.66 1.46 -1.77
C THR A 35 -9.78 0.31 -1.34
N LEU A 36 -9.05 0.48 -0.23
CA LEU A 36 -8.32 -0.62 0.42
C LEU A 36 -9.24 -1.34 1.42
N LEU A 37 -9.74 -2.51 1.04
CA LEU A 37 -10.54 -3.35 1.93
C LEU A 37 -9.64 -4.29 2.75
N GLY A 38 -9.29 -3.86 3.97
CA GLY A 38 -8.48 -4.66 4.90
C GLY A 38 -9.19 -4.97 6.21
N VAL A 39 -9.06 -6.20 6.71
CA VAL A 39 -9.59 -6.62 8.02
C VAL A 39 -8.91 -5.89 9.19
N THR A 40 -9.49 -5.94 10.38
CA THR A 40 -8.88 -5.35 11.58
C THR A 40 -7.56 -6.06 11.91
N GLY A 41 -6.50 -5.28 12.18
CA GLY A 41 -5.18 -5.82 12.49
C GLY A 41 -4.30 -6.17 11.28
N SER A 42 -4.78 -5.98 10.04
CA SER A 42 -4.00 -6.32 8.83
C SER A 42 -2.83 -5.38 8.51
N GLY A 43 -2.61 -4.34 9.32
CA GLY A 43 -1.53 -3.38 9.09
C GLY A 43 -1.79 -2.34 7.99
N LYS A 44 -3.05 -1.90 7.80
CA LYS A 44 -3.45 -0.91 6.76
C LYS A 44 -2.68 0.41 6.72
N THR A 45 -1.94 0.78 7.77
CA THR A 45 -1.06 1.96 7.77
C THR A 45 0.31 1.69 7.15
N PHE A 46 0.73 0.42 7.14
CA PHE A 46 2.00 -0.01 6.56
C PHE A 46 1.86 -0.45 5.10
N THR A 47 0.64 -0.86 4.71
CA THR A 47 0.18 -0.97 3.31
C THR A 47 0.04 0.42 2.71
#